data_AF-D7CXL4-F1
#
_entry.id   AF-D7CXL4-F1
#
_cell.length_a   1.000
_cell.length_b   1.000
_cell.length_c   1.000
_cell.angle_alpha   90.00
_cell.angle_beta   90.00
_cell.angle_gamma   90.00
#
_symmetry.space_group_name_H-M   'P 1'
#
loop_
_entity.id
_entity.type
_entity.pdbx_description
1 polymer ?
#
loop_
_entity_poly.entity_id
_entity_poly.type
_entity_poly.pdbx_seq_one_letter_code
_entity_poly.pdbx_strand_id
1 'polypeptide(L)'
;MAEYPNPEPYRDAHPGAAPDPQREAHEEPHHDATHEAIARWERRWLNAAGLLLVLFLVLIAYSLATEGGHIAQRSGRAAPDQLTALELFANPGVTVTNLGAGRPPEVQVSVVAQSYAFNPSEILLPVGAVATFYLTSRDTQHGFQVEGTNINVQLIPGEISRFTYTFRDAGVYRVTCNEYCGIGHHNMLGTIRVLYPEQLAAAQDPAGAQEAALAIGEGVYAANCAGCHGASGEGVAGAFPPLADGHAAALAAADRNYLPNVLLYGLAGPITVRGTVYNGQMPAWSALSDEEIAETINYLLASWGNAEAQPGDPYTADEIAAARATPRSPQEVHAERHALALE
;
A
#
# COMPACT_ATOMS: atom_id res chain seq x y z
N MET A 1 9.91 12.56 -45.70
CA MET A 1 8.90 13.51 -46.21
C MET A 1 8.53 13.05 -47.60
N ALA A 2 7.33 12.47 -47.75
CA ALA A 2 6.73 12.19 -49.05
C ALA A 2 5.38 12.90 -49.04
N GLU A 3 5.32 14.03 -49.74
CA GLU A 3 4.11 14.78 -50.01
C GLU A 3 3.18 13.94 -50.89
N TYR A 4 1.94 13.75 -50.45
CA TYR A 4 0.87 13.23 -51.29
C TYR A 4 0.48 14.32 -52.30
N PRO A 5 0.54 14.08 -53.62
CA PRO A 5 0.05 15.04 -54.59
C PRO A 5 -1.48 15.03 -54.63
N ASN A 6 -2.04 16.23 -54.65
CA ASN A 6 -3.46 16.54 -54.79
C ASN A 6 -4.02 15.96 -56.12
N PRO A 7 -5.17 15.25 -56.13
CA PRO A 7 -5.73 14.75 -57.38
C PRO A 7 -6.31 15.90 -58.21
N GLU A 8 -5.93 15.95 -59.49
CA GLU A 8 -6.47 16.90 -60.48
C GLU A 8 -7.99 16.73 -60.67
N PRO A 9 -8.71 17.81 -61.04
CA PRO A 9 -10.14 17.75 -61.31
C PRO A 9 -10.40 16.95 -62.59
N TYR A 10 -11.31 15.99 -62.48
CA TYR A 10 -11.82 15.16 -63.57
C TYR A 10 -12.28 16.03 -64.74
N ARG A 11 -11.60 15.90 -65.89
CA ARG A 11 -12.00 16.53 -67.16
C ARG A 11 -13.13 15.72 -67.79
N ASP A 12 -14.27 16.36 -68.01
CA ASP A 12 -15.38 15.84 -68.79
C ASP A 12 -14.92 15.46 -70.21
N ALA A 13 -15.07 14.18 -70.54
CA ALA A 13 -14.76 13.64 -71.85
C ALA A 13 -16.01 13.60 -72.75
N HIS A 14 -15.89 14.29 -73.90
CA HIS A 14 -16.46 14.01 -75.22
C HIS A 14 -17.97 13.73 -75.40
N PRO A 15 -18.68 14.54 -76.23
CA PRO A 15 -19.99 14.18 -76.75
C PRO A 15 -19.82 13.29 -77.99
N GLY A 16 -20.36 12.05 -77.98
CA GLY A 16 -20.50 11.29 -79.22
C GLY A 16 -20.37 9.76 -79.18
N ALA A 17 -20.52 9.09 -78.04
CA ALA A 17 -20.70 7.63 -78.02
C ALA A 17 -22.19 7.30 -77.83
N ALA A 18 -22.77 6.56 -78.79
CA ALA A 18 -24.11 6.00 -78.65
C ALA A 18 -24.15 5.04 -77.45
N PRO A 19 -25.26 5.00 -76.68
CA PRO A 19 -25.34 4.14 -75.52
C PRO A 19 -25.30 2.67 -75.94
N ASP A 20 -24.44 1.91 -75.26
CA ASP A 20 -24.33 0.46 -75.39
C ASP A 20 -25.60 -0.21 -74.83
N PRO A 21 -26.42 -0.89 -75.67
CA PRO A 21 -27.70 -1.47 -75.25
C PRO A 21 -27.55 -2.68 -74.32
N GLN A 22 -26.31 -3.14 -74.04
CA GLN A 22 -26.06 -4.17 -73.04
C GLN A 22 -25.70 -3.64 -71.65
N ARG A 23 -25.52 -2.32 -71.48
CA ARG A 23 -25.30 -1.71 -70.15
C ARG A 23 -26.58 -1.47 -69.34
N GLU A 24 -27.75 -1.57 -69.96
CA GLU A 24 -29.05 -1.31 -69.30
C GLU A 24 -29.69 -2.57 -68.69
N ALA A 25 -29.00 -3.73 -68.67
CA ALA A 25 -29.54 -5.00 -68.18
C ALA A 25 -28.93 -5.50 -66.85
N HIS A 26 -28.26 -4.64 -66.09
CA HIS A 26 -27.75 -4.97 -64.75
C HIS A 26 -28.04 -3.84 -63.75
N GLU A 27 -29.29 -3.37 -63.69
CA GLU A 27 -29.76 -2.65 -62.52
C GLU A 27 -30.29 -3.68 -61.52
N GLU A 28 -29.36 -4.24 -60.73
CA GLU A 28 -29.70 -5.20 -59.68
C GLU A 28 -30.65 -4.54 -58.65
N PRO A 29 -31.80 -5.15 -58.33
CA PRO A 29 -32.75 -4.61 -57.35
C PRO A 29 -32.28 -4.82 -55.90
N HIS A 30 -30.98 -4.70 -55.64
CA HIS A 30 -30.35 -5.06 -54.37
C HIS A 30 -29.98 -3.87 -53.47
N HIS A 31 -30.20 -2.64 -53.90
CA HIS A 31 -29.79 -1.46 -53.12
C HIS A 31 -30.76 -1.07 -51.99
N ASP A 32 -32.09 -1.10 -52.17
CA ASP A 32 -33.00 -0.56 -51.15
C ASP A 32 -33.19 -1.46 -49.91
N ALA A 33 -33.25 -2.78 -50.11
CA ALA A 33 -33.43 -3.74 -49.02
C ALA A 33 -32.21 -3.81 -48.08
N THR A 34 -31.02 -3.49 -48.60
CA THR A 34 -29.77 -3.47 -47.81
C THR A 34 -29.66 -2.20 -46.98
N HIS A 35 -30.10 -1.04 -47.49
CA HIS A 35 -30.13 0.21 -46.73
C HIS A 35 -31.09 0.17 -45.53
N GLU A 36 -32.31 -0.37 -45.70
CA GLU A 36 -33.23 -0.51 -44.57
C GLU A 36 -32.72 -1.50 -43.50
N ALA A 37 -32.08 -2.59 -43.94
CA ALA A 37 -31.49 -3.56 -43.02
C ALA A 37 -30.34 -2.94 -42.21
N ILE A 38 -29.45 -2.20 -42.87
CA ILE A 38 -28.36 -1.48 -42.23
C ILE A 38 -28.90 -0.44 -41.24
N ALA A 39 -29.88 0.38 -41.64
CA ALA A 39 -30.47 1.41 -40.78
C ALA A 39 -31.14 0.84 -39.51
N ARG A 40 -31.75 -0.35 -39.59
CA ARG A 40 -32.30 -1.05 -38.41
C ARG A 40 -31.20 -1.50 -37.45
N TRP A 41 -30.09 -2.03 -37.97
CA TRP A 41 -28.95 -2.43 -37.15
C TRP A 41 -28.24 -1.24 -36.53
N GLU A 42 -28.01 -0.18 -37.31
CA GLU A 42 -27.43 1.09 -36.83
C GLU A 42 -28.26 1.67 -35.68
N ARG A 43 -29.59 1.76 -35.83
CA ARG A 43 -30.47 2.27 -34.78
C ARG A 43 -30.45 1.40 -33.52
N ARG A 44 -30.35 0.08 -33.65
CA ARG A 44 -30.20 -0.84 -32.50
C ARG A 44 -28.88 -0.62 -31.77
N TRP A 45 -27.78 -0.46 -32.52
CA TRP A 45 -26.47 -0.15 -31.94
C TRP A 45 -26.43 1.22 -31.27
N LEU A 46 -27.02 2.25 -31.89
CA LEU A 46 -27.13 3.58 -31.29
C LEU A 46 -27.98 3.56 -30.01
N ASN A 47 -29.09 2.83 -30.01
CA ASN A 47 -29.91 2.65 -28.81
C ASN A 47 -29.16 1.88 -27.71
N ALA A 48 -28.44 0.81 -28.07
CA ALA A 48 -27.65 0.04 -27.11
C ALA A 48 -26.50 0.86 -26.52
N ALA A 49 -25.77 1.61 -27.35
CA ALA A 49 -24.72 2.53 -26.92
C ALA A 49 -25.28 3.67 -26.06
N GLY A 50 -26.43 4.24 -26.44
CA GLY A 50 -27.13 5.26 -25.67
C GLY A 50 -27.57 4.74 -24.30
N LEU A 51 -28.13 3.52 -24.25
CA LEU A 51 -28.52 2.88 -22.99
C LEU A 51 -27.31 2.59 -22.11
N LEU A 52 -26.21 2.12 -22.68
CA LEU A 52 -24.95 1.89 -21.97
C LEU A 52 -24.39 3.22 -21.40
N LEU A 53 -24.43 4.30 -22.18
CA LEU A 53 -24.00 5.63 -21.72
C LEU A 53 -24.87 6.14 -20.58
N VAL A 54 -26.20 6.03 -20.69
CA VAL A 54 -27.12 6.43 -19.61
C VAL A 54 -26.88 5.59 -18.36
N LEU A 55 -26.71 4.28 -18.49
CA LEU A 55 -26.37 3.40 -17.37
C LEU A 55 -25.06 3.84 -16.70
N PHE A 56 -24.02 4.12 -17.48
CA PHE A 56 -22.74 4.58 -16.97
C PHE A 56 -22.85 5.91 -16.22
N LEU A 57 -23.60 6.88 -16.76
CA LEU A 57 -23.87 8.16 -16.09
C LEU A 57 -24.66 7.98 -14.78
N VAL A 58 -25.64 7.07 -14.76
CA VAL A 58 -26.40 6.73 -13.54
C VAL A 58 -25.47 6.11 -12.49
N LEU A 59 -24.58 5.20 -12.89
CA LEU A 59 -23.61 4.59 -11.97
C LEU A 59 -22.61 5.62 -11.42
N ILE A 60 -22.12 6.55 -12.24
CA ILE A 60 -21.27 7.67 -11.78
C ILE A 60 -22.04 8.54 -10.78
N ALA A 61 -23.28 8.92 -11.11
CA ALA A 61 -24.10 9.74 -10.22
C ALA A 61 -24.39 9.02 -8.88
N TYR A 62 -24.64 7.71 -8.93
CA TYR A 62 -24.82 6.88 -7.75
C TYR A 62 -23.54 6.85 -6.89
N SER A 63 -22.39 6.53 -7.49
CA SER A 63 -21.09 6.52 -6.79
C SER A 63 -20.78 7.88 -6.15
N LEU A 64 -20.96 8.99 -6.87
CA LEU A 64 -20.77 10.34 -6.32
C LEU A 64 -21.72 10.64 -5.15
N ALA A 65 -22.96 10.15 -5.20
CA ALA A 65 -23.95 10.37 -4.15
C ALA A 65 -23.70 9.50 -2.91
N THR A 66 -23.13 8.31 -3.06
CA THR A 66 -22.92 7.36 -1.94
C THR A 66 -21.53 7.43 -1.33
N GLU A 67 -20.50 7.56 -2.16
CA GLU A 67 -19.09 7.51 -1.74
C GLU A 67 -18.46 8.91 -1.64
N GLY A 68 -19.13 9.94 -2.16
CA GLY A 68 -18.59 11.28 -2.27
C GLY A 68 -17.62 11.44 -3.45
N GLY A 69 -17.47 12.68 -3.93
CA GLY A 69 -16.49 13.03 -4.96
C GLY A 69 -15.21 13.57 -4.35
N HIS A 70 -14.15 12.77 -4.26
CA HIS A 70 -12.83 13.22 -3.82
C HIS A 70 -11.94 13.53 -5.03
N ILE A 71 -12.37 14.50 -5.84
CA ILE A 71 -11.59 14.92 -7.00
C ILE A 71 -10.48 15.84 -6.49
N ALA A 72 -9.24 15.36 -6.51
CA ALA A 72 -8.08 16.18 -6.20
C ALA A 72 -8.09 17.46 -7.04
N GLN A 73 -8.18 18.59 -6.35
CA GLN A 73 -8.11 19.91 -6.94
C GLN A 73 -6.67 20.40 -6.93
N ARG A 74 -6.23 21.04 -8.00
CA ARG A 74 -4.97 21.77 -7.97
C ARG A 74 -5.13 23.01 -7.11
N SER A 75 -4.51 23.04 -5.93
CA SER A 75 -4.55 24.20 -5.02
C SER A 75 -3.35 25.14 -5.18
N GLY A 76 -2.29 24.72 -5.87
CA GLY A 76 -1.09 25.54 -6.07
C GLY A 76 -0.03 24.89 -6.94
N ARG A 77 1.07 25.61 -7.18
CA ARG A 77 2.28 25.09 -7.83
C ARG A 77 3.51 25.82 -7.30
N ALA A 78 4.61 25.10 -7.12
CA ALA A 78 5.94 25.66 -6.88
C ALA A 78 6.97 24.87 -7.68
N ALA A 79 8.18 25.42 -7.82
CA ALA A 79 9.27 24.68 -8.42
C ALA A 79 9.60 23.45 -7.54
N PRO A 80 9.86 22.26 -8.11
CA PRO A 80 10.06 21.04 -7.31
C PRO A 80 11.18 21.14 -6.27
N ASP A 81 12.22 21.92 -6.55
CA ASP A 81 13.34 22.23 -5.66
C ASP A 81 12.99 23.26 -4.56
N GLN A 82 11.88 23.98 -4.69
CA GLN A 82 11.40 24.99 -3.74
C GLN A 82 10.21 24.53 -2.92
N LEU A 83 9.74 23.28 -3.08
CA LEU A 83 8.55 22.79 -2.36
C LEU A 83 8.73 22.86 -0.84
N THR A 84 9.89 22.50 -0.32
CA THR A 84 10.19 22.54 1.12
C THR A 84 10.34 23.96 1.68
N ALA A 85 10.42 24.98 0.83
CA ALA A 85 10.39 26.38 1.25
C ALA A 85 8.95 26.87 1.52
N LEU A 86 7.93 26.15 1.05
CA LEU A 86 6.54 26.41 1.40
C LEU A 86 6.29 25.92 2.83
N GLU A 87 5.69 26.75 3.67
CA GLU A 87 5.33 26.40 5.06
C GLU A 87 4.58 25.06 5.15
N LEU A 88 3.71 24.81 4.18
CA LEU A 88 2.93 23.57 4.03
C LEU A 88 3.78 22.29 3.95
N PHE A 89 4.99 22.36 3.39
CA PHE A 89 5.88 21.22 3.14
C PHE A 89 7.26 21.37 3.79
N ALA A 90 7.47 22.40 4.61
CA ALA A 90 8.72 22.58 5.35
C ALA A 90 8.90 21.45 6.38
N ASN A 91 7.80 21.01 7.00
CA ASN A 91 7.72 19.82 7.85
C ASN A 91 6.48 19.01 7.44
N PRO A 92 6.59 18.13 6.42
CA PRO A 92 5.46 17.32 5.98
C PRO A 92 4.94 16.44 7.12
N GLY A 93 3.62 16.37 7.28
CA GLY A 93 3.02 15.63 8.37
C GLY A 93 1.57 16.02 8.64
N VAL A 94 1.10 15.70 9.84
CA VAL A 94 -0.26 16.01 10.29
C VAL A 94 -0.23 17.22 11.22
N THR A 95 -0.94 18.27 10.83
CA THR A 95 -1.16 19.47 11.65
C THR A 95 -2.64 19.53 12.02
N VAL A 96 -2.95 19.54 13.32
CA VAL A 96 -4.33 19.69 13.78
C VAL A 96 -4.74 21.15 13.62
N THR A 97 -5.76 21.40 12.77
CA THR A 97 -6.24 22.75 12.49
C THR A 97 -7.41 23.15 13.38
N ASN A 98 -8.17 22.19 13.90
CA ASN A 98 -9.25 22.43 14.86
C ASN A 98 -9.52 21.20 15.75
N LEU A 99 -9.39 21.35 17.07
CA LEU A 99 -9.72 20.33 18.08
C LEU A 99 -11.18 20.41 18.58
N GLY A 100 -12.06 21.06 17.80
CA GLY A 100 -13.34 21.64 18.22
C GLY A 100 -14.13 20.95 19.35
N ALA A 101 -14.56 21.75 20.32
CA ALA A 101 -15.54 21.39 21.33
C ALA A 101 -16.90 21.02 20.68
N GLY A 102 -17.10 19.73 20.41
CA GLY A 102 -18.35 19.18 19.87
C GLY A 102 -18.46 19.09 18.35
N ARG A 103 -17.35 19.18 17.60
CA ARG A 103 -17.28 18.93 16.14
C ARG A 103 -16.21 17.87 15.83
N PRO A 104 -16.31 17.12 14.72
CA PRO A 104 -15.23 16.22 14.31
C PRO A 104 -13.93 17.02 14.12
N PRO A 105 -12.78 16.49 14.55
CA PRO A 105 -11.51 17.19 14.47
C PRO A 105 -11.14 17.45 13.01
N GLU A 106 -10.67 18.66 12.72
CA GLU A 106 -10.15 19.01 11.39
C GLU A 106 -8.62 18.91 11.43
N VAL A 107 -8.06 18.20 10.46
CA VAL A 107 -6.62 17.99 10.35
C VAL A 107 -6.15 18.31 8.93
N GLN A 108 -4.99 18.94 8.85
CA GLN A 108 -4.26 19.17 7.62
C GLN A 108 -3.16 18.12 7.50
N VAL A 109 -3.08 17.47 6.35
CA VAL A 109 -2.05 16.46 6.07
C VAL A 109 -1.22 16.93 4.89
N SER A 110 0.08 17.08 5.07
CA SER A 110 1.00 17.40 3.97
C SER A 110 1.94 16.23 3.68
N VAL A 111 2.05 15.86 2.41
CA VAL A 111 2.91 14.75 1.97
C VAL A 111 3.72 15.18 0.75
N VAL A 112 5.01 14.88 0.78
CA VAL A 112 5.92 15.06 -0.35
C VAL A 112 6.34 13.68 -0.85
N ALA A 113 6.00 13.36 -2.09
CA ALA A 113 6.46 12.16 -2.76
C ALA A 113 7.83 12.38 -3.42
N GLN A 114 8.67 11.36 -3.35
CA GLN A 114 9.93 11.25 -4.08
C GLN A 114 10.18 9.78 -4.43
N SER A 115 10.97 9.49 -5.45
CA SER A 115 11.39 8.11 -5.73
C SER A 115 12.27 7.62 -4.56
N TYR A 116 11.89 6.62 -3.75
CA TYR A 116 10.70 5.75 -3.77
C TYR A 116 9.99 5.74 -2.41
N ALA A 117 9.72 6.92 -1.86
CA ALA A 117 9.15 7.10 -0.54
C ALA A 117 8.14 8.26 -0.50
N PHE A 118 7.16 8.13 0.37
CA PHE A 118 6.35 9.25 0.83
C PHE A 118 7.02 9.88 2.05
N ASN A 119 6.98 11.20 2.16
CA ASN A 119 7.40 11.93 3.35
C ASN A 119 6.21 12.72 3.93
N PRO A 120 5.73 12.39 5.14
CA PRO A 120 6.14 11.23 5.93
C PRO A 120 5.70 9.91 5.27
N SER A 121 6.39 8.81 5.59
CA SER A 121 6.00 7.47 5.15
C SER A 121 4.81 6.93 5.94
N GLU A 122 4.53 7.55 7.09
CA GLU A 122 3.48 7.17 8.01
C GLU A 122 2.68 8.39 8.49
N ILE A 123 1.36 8.26 8.52
CA ILE A 123 0.42 9.33 8.84
C ILE A 123 -0.55 8.85 9.91
N LEU A 124 -0.56 9.52 11.07
CA LEU A 124 -1.48 9.21 12.17
C LEU A 124 -2.68 10.15 12.15
N LEU A 125 -3.90 9.60 12.06
CA LEU A 125 -5.13 10.38 12.04
C LEU A 125 -6.10 9.94 13.13
N PRO A 126 -6.85 10.86 13.75
CA PRO A 126 -7.96 10.47 14.61
C PRO A 126 -9.11 9.86 13.79
N VAL A 127 -9.77 8.85 14.34
CA VAL A 127 -11.05 8.36 13.80
C VAL A 127 -12.05 9.50 13.68
N GLY A 128 -12.72 9.58 12.53
CA GLY A 128 -13.76 10.59 12.25
C GLY A 128 -13.21 11.98 11.94
N ALA A 129 -11.88 12.17 11.88
CA ALA A 129 -11.30 13.45 11.51
C ALA A 129 -11.60 13.81 10.04
N VAL A 130 -11.89 15.08 9.79
CA VAL A 130 -11.96 15.64 8.44
C VAL A 130 -10.55 16.01 8.02
N ALA A 131 -9.90 15.13 7.27
CA ALA A 131 -8.53 15.29 6.83
C ALA A 131 -8.45 16.01 5.47
N THR A 132 -7.83 17.19 5.44
CA THR A 132 -7.50 17.91 4.21
C THR A 132 -6.08 17.57 3.81
N PHE A 133 -5.95 16.79 2.75
CA PHE A 133 -4.67 16.38 2.19
C PHE A 133 -4.12 17.44 1.24
N TYR A 134 -2.82 17.68 1.34
CA TYR A 134 -2.01 18.46 0.44
C TYR A 134 -0.83 17.59 0.01
N LEU A 135 -0.86 17.13 -1.22
CA LEU A 135 0.13 16.20 -1.76
C LEU A 135 0.89 16.87 -2.90
N THR A 136 2.19 16.59 -2.99
CA THR A 136 3.03 17.07 -4.09
C THR A 136 4.10 16.04 -4.42
N SER A 137 4.76 16.20 -5.56
CA SER A 137 5.98 15.48 -5.92
C SER A 137 7.15 16.44 -6.10
N ARG A 138 8.34 16.04 -5.63
CA ARG A 138 9.57 16.82 -5.81
C ARG A 138 10.45 16.39 -6.98
N ASP A 139 10.11 15.29 -7.65
CA ASP A 139 10.94 14.74 -8.73
C ASP A 139 10.13 14.32 -9.96
N THR A 140 9.49 13.15 -9.94
CA THR A 140 8.75 12.54 -11.06
C THR A 140 7.28 12.36 -10.70
N GLN A 141 6.49 11.86 -11.64
CA GLN A 141 5.10 11.54 -11.38
C GLN A 141 4.99 10.35 -10.43
N HIS A 142 4.09 10.45 -9.44
CA HIS A 142 3.77 9.36 -8.52
C HIS A 142 2.27 9.13 -8.44
N GLY A 143 1.89 7.95 -7.96
CA GLY A 143 0.54 7.65 -7.54
C GLY A 143 0.43 7.76 -6.02
N PHE A 144 -0.73 8.16 -5.54
CA PHE A 144 -1.09 8.11 -4.13
C PHE A 144 -2.45 7.42 -4.02
N GLN A 145 -2.41 6.10 -3.85
CA GLN A 145 -3.59 5.27 -3.67
C GLN A 145 -3.65 4.77 -2.23
N VAL A 146 -4.78 4.93 -1.58
CA VAL A 146 -5.00 4.39 -0.23
C VAL A 146 -5.93 3.19 -0.31
N GLU A 147 -5.42 2.01 0.00
CA GLU A 147 -6.16 0.75 -0.07
C GLU A 147 -7.38 0.76 0.87
N GLY A 148 -8.49 0.17 0.41
CA GLY A 148 -9.75 0.17 1.17
C GLY A 148 -10.52 1.50 1.14
N THR A 149 -10.05 2.49 0.39
CA THR A 149 -10.75 3.77 0.17
C THR A 149 -10.90 4.08 -1.32
N ASN A 150 -11.57 5.18 -1.65
CA ASN A 150 -11.64 5.74 -3.01
C ASN A 150 -10.56 6.83 -3.27
N ILE A 151 -9.58 6.98 -2.39
CA ILE A 151 -8.46 7.92 -2.59
C ILE A 151 -7.51 7.32 -3.64
N ASN A 152 -7.44 7.97 -4.79
CA ASN A 152 -6.49 7.65 -5.85
C ASN A 152 -6.11 8.95 -6.58
N VAL A 153 -4.91 9.46 -6.32
CA VAL A 153 -4.47 10.77 -6.81
C VAL A 153 -3.11 10.67 -7.49
N GLN A 154 -3.00 11.27 -8.67
CA GLN A 154 -1.73 11.43 -9.36
C GLN A 154 -1.00 12.67 -8.83
N LEU A 155 0.27 12.50 -8.46
CA LEU A 155 1.14 13.55 -7.93
C LEU A 155 2.09 14.01 -9.05
N ILE A 156 1.89 15.23 -9.52
CA ILE A 156 2.69 15.83 -10.59
C ILE A 156 3.79 16.69 -9.96
N PRO A 157 5.05 16.59 -10.42
CA PRO A 157 6.17 17.39 -9.89
C PRO A 157 5.86 18.89 -9.80
N GLY A 158 5.97 19.42 -8.58
CA GLY A 158 5.73 20.83 -8.28
C GLY A 158 4.25 21.24 -8.16
N GLU A 159 3.29 20.39 -8.52
CA GLU A 159 1.86 20.68 -8.37
C GLU A 159 1.33 20.23 -7.00
N ILE A 160 0.52 21.09 -6.38
CA ILE A 160 -0.08 20.82 -5.07
C ILE A 160 -1.50 20.33 -5.29
N SER A 161 -1.70 19.03 -5.10
CA SER A 161 -2.98 18.34 -5.12
C SER A 161 -3.66 18.47 -3.76
N ARG A 162 -4.92 18.90 -3.73
CA ARG A 162 -5.73 19.08 -2.52
C ARG A 162 -7.04 18.33 -2.60
N PHE A 163 -7.36 17.57 -1.56
CA PHE A 163 -8.68 16.96 -1.38
C PHE A 163 -8.97 16.78 0.11
N THR A 164 -10.21 16.41 0.42
CA THR A 164 -10.65 16.16 1.79
C THR A 164 -11.24 14.77 1.88
N TYR A 165 -10.91 14.03 2.93
CA TYR A 165 -11.43 12.70 3.19
C TYR A 165 -11.66 12.49 4.70
N THR A 166 -12.59 11.61 5.06
CA THR A 166 -12.90 11.27 6.45
C THR A 166 -12.82 9.77 6.63
N PHE A 167 -11.85 9.32 7.42
CA PHE A 167 -11.72 7.91 7.82
C PHE A 167 -12.69 7.65 8.97
N ARG A 168 -13.69 6.81 8.72
CA ARG A 168 -14.75 6.52 9.70
C ARG A 168 -14.42 5.34 10.61
N ASP A 169 -13.55 4.46 10.14
CA ASP A 169 -13.16 3.25 10.85
C ASP A 169 -11.70 3.36 11.28
N ALA A 170 -11.40 2.84 12.48
CA ALA A 170 -10.02 2.71 12.94
C ALA A 170 -9.32 1.57 12.18
N GLY A 171 -8.02 1.72 11.94
CA GLY A 171 -7.24 0.69 11.28
C GLY A 171 -6.00 1.20 10.55
N VAL A 172 -5.30 0.27 9.92
CA VAL A 172 -4.10 0.52 9.13
C VAL A 172 -4.47 0.51 7.65
N TYR A 173 -4.31 1.66 7.00
CA TYR A 173 -4.58 1.83 5.57
C TYR A 173 -3.24 1.94 4.83
N ARG A 174 -3.00 1.02 3.90
CA ARG A 174 -1.77 1.02 3.12
C ARG A 174 -1.86 2.02 1.99
N VAL A 175 -0.81 2.83 1.85
CA VAL A 175 -0.60 3.76 0.75
C VAL A 175 0.34 3.10 -0.25
N THR A 176 -0.09 3.03 -1.51
CA THR A 176 0.69 2.43 -2.59
C THR A 176 0.89 3.46 -3.69
N CYS A 177 2.12 3.59 -4.18
CA CYS A 177 2.36 4.27 -5.44
C CYS A 177 1.88 3.38 -6.60
N ASN A 178 0.87 3.83 -7.35
CA ASN A 178 0.29 3.10 -8.48
C ASN A 178 0.62 3.72 -9.85
N GLU A 179 1.57 4.66 -9.89
CA GLU A 179 2.10 5.26 -11.12
C GLU A 179 3.58 4.92 -11.24
N TYR A 180 4.03 4.45 -12.41
CA TYR A 180 5.42 4.01 -12.57
C TYR A 180 6.39 5.17 -12.39
N CYS A 181 7.13 5.18 -11.28
CA CYS A 181 8.04 6.26 -10.88
C CYS A 181 9.53 5.89 -10.94
N GLY A 182 9.88 4.74 -11.52
CA GLY A 182 11.26 4.28 -11.71
C GLY A 182 11.52 2.83 -11.28
N ILE A 183 12.78 2.42 -11.25
CA ILE A 183 13.21 1.03 -11.00
C ILE A 183 12.80 0.49 -9.61
N GLY A 184 12.71 1.34 -8.60
CA GLY A 184 12.27 1.02 -7.24
C GLY A 184 10.78 1.21 -6.98
N HIS A 185 9.98 1.43 -8.03
CA HIS A 185 8.55 1.78 -7.91
C HIS A 185 7.75 0.81 -7.02
N HIS A 186 8.03 -0.49 -7.09
CA HIS A 186 7.35 -1.52 -6.31
C HIS A 186 7.58 -1.42 -4.79
N ASN A 187 8.59 -0.69 -4.34
CA ASN A 187 8.90 -0.49 -2.91
C ASN A 187 8.32 0.80 -2.35
N MET A 188 7.63 1.61 -3.17
CA MET A 188 7.11 2.90 -2.75
C MET A 188 5.76 2.74 -2.05
N LEU A 189 5.86 2.47 -0.75
CA LEU A 189 4.74 2.24 0.15
C LEU A 189 4.72 3.30 1.27
N GLY A 190 3.55 3.50 1.85
CA GLY A 190 3.36 4.26 3.07
C GLY A 190 2.15 3.74 3.84
N THR A 191 1.86 4.36 4.97
CA THR A 191 0.79 3.91 5.86
C THR A 191 0.03 5.10 6.43
N ILE A 192 -1.30 4.98 6.51
CA ILE A 192 -2.15 5.86 7.30
C ILE A 192 -2.74 5.00 8.42
N ARG A 193 -2.38 5.29 9.68
CA ARG A 193 -3.00 4.64 10.84
C ARG A 193 -4.06 5.56 11.42
N VAL A 194 -5.30 5.08 11.41
CA VAL A 194 -6.45 5.78 11.95
C VAL A 194 -6.72 5.23 13.34
N LEU A 195 -6.53 6.07 14.33
CA LEU A 195 -6.47 5.71 15.74
C LEU A 195 -7.56 6.43 16.53
N TYR A 196 -8.04 5.79 17.59
CA TYR A 196 -8.87 6.48 18.57
C TYR A 196 -8.03 7.50 19.36
N PRO A 197 -8.64 8.57 19.93
CA PRO A 197 -7.91 9.66 20.59
C PRO A 197 -6.90 9.20 21.65
N GLU A 198 -7.23 8.16 22.41
CA GLU A 198 -6.37 7.55 23.42
C GLU A 198 -5.10 6.92 22.82
N GLN A 199 -5.25 6.24 21.68
CA GLN A 199 -4.13 5.63 20.94
C GLN A 199 -3.27 6.69 20.25
N LEU A 200 -3.90 7.75 19.72
CA LEU A 200 -3.20 8.86 19.10
C LEU A 200 -2.37 9.66 20.11
N ALA A 201 -2.90 9.85 21.32
CA ALA A 201 -2.17 10.50 22.42
C ALA A 201 -0.97 9.64 22.87
N ALA A 202 -1.11 8.32 22.92
CA ALA A 202 0.00 7.41 23.20
C ALA A 202 1.08 7.48 22.09
N ALA A 203 0.69 7.45 20.81
CA ALA A 203 1.65 7.46 19.70
C ALA A 203 2.50 8.75 19.58
N GLN A 204 2.13 9.83 20.28
CA GLN A 204 2.86 11.11 20.30
C GLN A 204 3.80 11.26 21.51
N ASP A 205 3.77 10.32 22.44
CA ASP A 205 4.68 10.21 23.59
C ASP A 205 5.74 9.14 23.29
N PRO A 206 7.06 9.37 23.46
CA PRO A 206 8.08 8.33 23.30
C PRO A 206 7.78 7.04 24.07
N ALA A 207 7.13 7.13 25.24
CA ALA A 207 6.69 5.97 26.00
C ALA A 207 5.47 5.27 25.36
N GLY A 208 4.53 6.03 24.81
CA GLY A 208 3.35 5.47 24.14
C GLY A 208 3.59 5.04 22.70
N ALA A 209 4.64 5.54 22.03
CA ALA A 209 5.17 5.00 20.78
C ALA A 209 5.75 3.60 21.01
N GLN A 210 6.47 3.41 22.13
CA GLN A 210 6.93 2.08 22.54
C GLN A 210 5.75 1.17 22.91
N GLU A 211 4.71 1.67 23.57
CA GLU A 211 3.50 0.90 23.87
C GLU A 211 2.68 0.53 22.61
N ALA A 212 2.59 1.43 21.63
CA ALA A 212 1.92 1.17 20.34
C ALA A 212 2.72 0.19 19.48
N ALA A 213 4.04 0.28 19.47
CA ALA A 213 4.94 -0.66 18.82
C ALA A 213 4.83 -2.06 19.44
N LEU A 214 4.77 -2.13 20.78
CA LEU A 214 4.48 -3.37 21.51
C LEU A 214 3.09 -3.93 21.19
N ALA A 215 2.06 -3.10 20.97
CA ALA A 215 0.73 -3.55 20.57
C ALA A 215 0.71 -4.15 19.15
N ILE A 216 1.54 -3.64 18.22
CA ILE A 216 1.73 -4.26 16.90
C ILE A 216 2.37 -5.64 17.08
N GLY A 217 3.46 -5.71 17.86
CA GLY A 217 4.14 -6.96 18.16
C GLY A 217 3.24 -7.99 18.84
N GLU A 218 2.39 -7.56 19.78
CA GLU A 218 1.38 -8.39 20.44
C GLU A 218 0.39 -8.97 19.43
N GLY A 219 -0.15 -8.13 18.54
CA GLY A 219 -1.09 -8.56 17.51
C GLY A 219 -0.50 -9.59 16.55
N VAL A 220 0.74 -9.36 16.09
CA VAL A 220 1.46 -10.32 15.24
C VAL A 220 1.74 -11.61 15.99
N TYR A 221 2.18 -11.54 17.26
CA TYR A 221 2.41 -12.72 18.09
C TYR A 221 1.13 -13.54 18.27
N ALA A 222 0.02 -12.89 18.62
CA ALA A 222 -1.27 -13.55 18.82
C ALA A 222 -1.76 -14.26 17.55
N ALA A 223 -1.58 -13.64 16.38
CA ALA A 223 -2.03 -14.18 15.10
C ALA A 223 -1.14 -15.33 14.58
N ASN A 224 0.17 -15.29 14.85
CA ASN A 224 1.14 -16.16 14.15
C ASN A 224 1.91 -17.11 15.08
N CYS A 225 2.18 -16.70 16.32
CA CYS A 225 3.12 -17.40 17.20
C CYS A 225 2.42 -18.15 18.34
N ALA A 226 1.35 -17.57 18.89
CA ALA A 226 0.67 -18.07 20.09
C ALA A 226 0.06 -19.47 19.93
N GLY A 227 -0.31 -19.86 18.71
CA GLY A 227 -0.85 -21.19 18.42
C GLY A 227 0.13 -22.34 18.75
N CYS A 228 1.43 -22.08 18.71
CA CYS A 228 2.47 -23.06 19.05
C CYS A 228 3.18 -22.72 20.36
N HIS A 229 3.53 -21.45 20.57
CA HIS A 229 4.30 -21.03 21.74
C HIS A 229 3.45 -20.67 22.97
N GLY A 230 2.12 -20.79 22.87
CA GLY A 230 1.20 -20.45 23.96
C GLY A 230 0.87 -18.96 23.98
N ALA A 231 -0.18 -18.58 24.73
CA ALA A 231 -0.62 -17.19 24.80
C ALA A 231 0.34 -16.33 25.64
N SER A 232 1.12 -16.95 26.52
CA SER A 232 2.09 -16.31 27.40
C SER A 232 3.52 -16.81 27.16
N GLY A 233 3.82 -17.35 25.97
CA GLY A 233 5.14 -17.88 25.65
C GLY A 233 5.55 -19.10 26.47
N GLU A 234 4.62 -19.80 27.11
CA GLU A 234 4.89 -20.96 27.95
C GLU A 234 5.34 -22.21 27.16
N GLY A 235 5.05 -22.24 25.86
CA GLY A 235 5.30 -23.39 25.00
C GLY A 235 4.50 -24.64 25.42
N VAL A 236 4.88 -25.77 24.83
CA VAL A 236 4.35 -27.09 25.18
C VAL A 236 5.53 -28.04 25.33
N ALA A 237 5.79 -28.50 26.55
CA ALA A 237 6.94 -29.32 26.88
C ALA A 237 7.09 -30.52 25.90
N GLY A 238 8.27 -30.63 25.28
CA GLY A 238 8.59 -31.67 24.29
C GLY A 238 8.02 -31.46 22.88
N ALA A 239 7.19 -30.44 22.65
CA ALA A 239 6.61 -30.12 21.34
C ALA A 239 7.02 -28.72 20.85
N PHE A 240 6.79 -27.68 21.65
CA PHE A 240 7.10 -26.29 21.33
C PHE A 240 7.89 -25.64 22.47
N PRO A 241 9.09 -25.10 22.20
CA PRO A 241 9.92 -24.53 23.26
C PRO A 241 9.27 -23.28 23.87
N PRO A 242 9.48 -23.03 25.18
CA PRO A 242 9.04 -21.81 25.82
C PRO A 242 9.82 -20.61 25.29
N LEU A 243 9.17 -19.46 25.28
CA LEU A 243 9.73 -18.15 24.98
C LEU A 243 9.78 -17.23 26.23
N ALA A 244 9.08 -17.61 27.29
CA ALA A 244 8.98 -16.89 28.55
C ALA A 244 10.15 -17.14 29.52
N ASP A 245 10.09 -16.48 30.68
CA ASP A 245 11.02 -16.54 31.82
C ASP A 245 12.48 -16.25 31.44
N GLY A 246 12.70 -15.28 30.56
CA GLY A 246 14.05 -14.89 30.14
C GLY A 246 14.65 -15.79 29.05
N HIS A 247 13.93 -16.78 28.50
CA HIS A 247 14.50 -17.59 27.41
C HIS A 247 14.75 -16.76 26.17
N ALA A 248 13.75 -16.01 25.70
CA ALA A 248 13.92 -15.15 24.53
C ALA A 248 15.01 -14.08 24.74
N ALA A 249 15.08 -13.51 25.94
CA ALA A 249 16.15 -12.58 26.30
C ALA A 249 17.54 -13.23 26.22
N ALA A 250 17.69 -14.48 26.68
CA ALA A 250 18.95 -15.21 26.54
C ALA A 250 19.34 -15.47 25.08
N LEU A 251 18.36 -15.72 24.20
CA LEU A 251 18.59 -15.88 22.77
C LEU A 251 19.10 -14.57 22.14
N ALA A 252 18.43 -13.44 22.44
CA ALA A 252 18.84 -12.12 21.97
C ALA A 252 20.23 -11.69 22.49
N ALA A 253 20.56 -12.07 23.73
CA ALA A 253 21.83 -11.77 24.37
C ALA A 253 23.00 -12.54 23.75
N ALA A 254 22.78 -13.76 23.27
CA ALA A 254 23.82 -14.59 22.68
C ALA A 254 24.24 -14.07 21.30
N ASP A 255 23.28 -13.73 20.45
CA ASP A 255 23.51 -13.02 19.19
C ASP A 255 22.26 -12.25 18.80
N ARG A 256 22.42 -10.95 18.57
CA ARG A 256 21.31 -10.07 18.18
C ARG A 256 20.64 -10.53 16.89
N ASN A 257 21.35 -11.18 15.97
CA ASN A 257 20.81 -11.65 14.69
C ASN A 257 20.08 -12.99 14.79
N TYR A 258 20.23 -13.74 15.88
CA TYR A 258 19.70 -15.10 15.97
C TYR A 258 18.16 -15.11 15.92
N LEU A 259 17.48 -14.26 16.70
CA LEU A 259 16.01 -14.15 16.67
C LEU A 259 15.48 -13.72 15.28
N PRO A 260 16.02 -12.66 14.64
CA PRO A 260 15.69 -12.35 13.25
C PRO A 260 15.83 -13.54 12.30
N ASN A 261 16.92 -14.30 12.40
CA ASN A 261 17.15 -15.46 11.53
C ASN A 261 16.13 -16.58 11.76
N VAL A 262 15.77 -16.86 13.02
CA VAL A 262 14.74 -17.83 13.36
C VAL A 262 13.38 -17.43 12.79
N LEU A 263 13.00 -16.15 12.87
CA LEU A 263 11.71 -15.67 12.33
C LEU A 263 11.71 -15.66 10.80
N LEU A 264 12.78 -15.18 10.17
CA LEU A 264 12.87 -15.04 8.71
C LEU A 264 13.01 -16.38 7.97
N TYR A 265 13.74 -17.34 8.55
CA TYR A 265 14.16 -18.55 7.86
C TYR A 265 13.69 -19.84 8.53
N GLY A 266 13.07 -19.76 9.71
CA GLY A 266 12.62 -20.92 10.47
C GLY A 266 13.76 -21.66 11.16
N LEU A 267 13.40 -22.73 11.86
CA LEU A 267 14.32 -23.57 12.62
C LEU A 267 13.89 -25.03 12.53
N ALA A 268 14.79 -25.92 12.11
CA ALA A 268 14.52 -27.35 12.02
C ALA A 268 15.70 -28.17 12.54
N GLY A 269 15.40 -29.14 13.41
CA GLY A 269 16.39 -30.02 14.03
C GLY A 269 16.22 -30.10 15.54
N PRO A 270 16.94 -31.04 16.20
CA PRO A 270 16.83 -31.22 17.64
C PRO A 270 17.50 -30.06 18.36
N ILE A 271 16.78 -29.43 19.28
CA ILE A 271 17.29 -28.40 20.19
C ILE A 271 16.97 -28.79 21.62
N THR A 272 17.81 -28.36 22.54
CA THR A 272 17.53 -28.44 23.97
C THR A 272 17.17 -27.04 24.47
N VAL A 273 16.13 -26.97 25.32
CA VAL A 273 15.76 -25.75 26.03
C VAL A 273 15.46 -26.17 27.47
N ARG A 274 16.28 -25.67 28.41
CA ARG A 274 16.15 -25.95 29.86
C ARG A 274 16.07 -27.45 30.17
N GLY A 275 16.90 -28.25 29.51
CA GLY A 275 16.97 -29.71 29.71
C GLY A 275 15.84 -30.51 29.06
N THR A 276 14.92 -29.87 28.33
CA THR A 276 13.90 -30.55 27.52
C THR A 276 14.31 -30.53 26.06
N VAL A 277 14.26 -31.69 25.40
CA VAL A 277 14.57 -31.81 23.97
C VAL A 277 13.32 -31.54 23.14
N TYR A 278 13.47 -30.72 22.11
CA TYR A 278 12.46 -30.39 21.11
C TYR A 278 13.02 -30.76 19.74
N ASN A 279 12.20 -31.37 18.88
CA ASN A 279 12.61 -31.74 17.51
C ASN A 279 11.48 -31.42 16.51
N GLY A 280 10.80 -30.30 16.75
CA GLY A 280 9.79 -29.75 15.85
C GLY A 280 10.42 -29.00 14.68
N GLN A 281 9.57 -28.48 13.79
CA GLN A 281 9.97 -27.53 12.76
C GLN A 281 9.20 -26.23 12.95
N MET A 282 9.91 -25.12 13.14
CA MET A 282 9.35 -23.79 13.12
C MET A 282 9.41 -23.26 11.67
N PRO A 283 8.26 -22.93 11.05
CA PRO A 283 8.25 -22.40 9.69
C PRO A 283 8.87 -21.00 9.63
N ALA A 284 9.30 -20.61 8.44
CA ALA A 284 9.73 -19.25 8.13
C ALA A 284 8.52 -18.31 8.02
N TRP A 285 8.64 -17.11 8.57
CA TRP A 285 7.62 -16.05 8.51
C TRP A 285 8.01 -14.94 7.52
N SER A 286 8.55 -15.35 6.36
CA SER A 286 9.06 -14.42 5.34
C SER A 286 8.01 -13.48 4.74
N ALA A 287 6.72 -13.79 4.90
CA ALA A 287 5.60 -12.95 4.46
C ALA A 287 5.36 -11.73 5.37
N LEU A 288 5.82 -11.76 6.63
CA LEU A 288 5.75 -10.61 7.52
C LEU A 288 6.75 -9.55 7.08
N SER A 289 6.35 -8.28 7.19
CA SER A 289 7.21 -7.13 6.96
C SER A 289 8.34 -7.04 8.00
N ASP A 290 9.36 -6.28 7.66
CA ASP A 290 10.52 -6.07 8.55
C ASP A 290 10.12 -5.40 9.87
N GLU A 291 9.17 -4.46 9.81
CA GLU A 291 8.55 -3.82 10.98
C GLU A 291 7.79 -4.83 11.85
N GLU A 292 6.94 -5.68 11.26
CA GLU A 292 6.17 -6.67 12.02
C GLU A 292 7.07 -7.67 12.74
N ILE A 293 8.17 -8.10 12.11
CA ILE A 293 9.15 -9.00 12.74
C ILE A 293 9.89 -8.28 13.87
N ALA A 294 10.37 -7.05 13.64
CA ALA A 294 11.07 -6.26 14.65
C ALA A 294 10.19 -6.06 15.89
N GLU A 295 8.93 -5.65 15.69
CA GLU A 295 8.02 -5.40 16.80
C GLU A 295 7.55 -6.67 17.50
N THR A 296 7.44 -7.79 16.80
CA THR A 296 7.19 -9.09 17.44
C THR A 296 8.33 -9.48 18.38
N ILE A 297 9.59 -9.24 17.97
CA ILE A 297 10.76 -9.48 18.83
C ILE A 297 10.76 -8.51 20.01
N ASN A 298 10.42 -7.23 19.80
CA ASN A 298 10.33 -6.25 20.88
C ASN A 298 9.24 -6.64 21.90
N TYR A 299 8.06 -7.05 21.45
CA TYR A 299 6.98 -7.55 22.30
C TYR A 299 7.40 -8.77 23.11
N LEU A 300 8.04 -9.75 22.45
CA LEU A 300 8.60 -10.93 23.09
C LEU A 300 9.57 -10.57 24.22
N LEU A 301 10.49 -9.64 23.97
CA LEU A 301 11.51 -9.20 24.92
C LEU A 301 10.94 -8.32 26.04
N ALA A 302 9.85 -7.61 25.79
CA ALA A 302 9.14 -6.85 26.83
C ALA A 302 8.23 -7.73 27.71
N SER A 303 7.93 -8.96 27.28
CA SER A 303 6.92 -9.82 27.90
C SER A 303 7.52 -10.92 28.78
N TRP A 304 6.69 -11.44 29.70
CA TRP A 304 6.88 -12.71 30.41
C TRP A 304 8.27 -12.90 31.07
N GLY A 305 8.77 -11.86 31.73
CA GLY A 305 10.05 -11.91 32.46
C GLY A 305 11.30 -11.79 31.57
N ASN A 306 11.15 -11.54 30.26
CA ASN A 306 12.28 -11.28 29.37
C ASN A 306 12.89 -9.89 29.59
N ALA A 307 12.08 -8.88 29.90
CA ALA A 307 12.53 -7.49 30.06
C ALA A 307 13.52 -7.32 31.22
N GLU A 308 13.33 -8.12 32.27
CA GLU A 308 14.16 -8.12 33.48
C GLU A 308 15.52 -8.79 33.23
N ALA A 309 15.60 -9.69 32.25
CA ALA A 309 16.78 -10.48 31.94
C ALA A 309 17.75 -9.78 30.98
N GLN A 310 17.27 -8.89 30.10
CA GLN A 310 18.16 -8.08 29.25
C GLN A 310 17.51 -6.76 28.78
N PRO A 311 17.88 -5.61 29.37
CA PRO A 311 17.57 -4.31 28.78
C PRO A 311 18.52 -4.05 27.61
N GLY A 312 18.00 -4.03 26.39
CA GLY A 312 18.74 -3.71 25.17
C GLY A 312 17.97 -2.74 24.27
N ASP A 313 18.65 -2.19 23.28
CA ASP A 313 17.99 -1.33 22.28
C ASP A 313 16.93 -2.15 21.51
N PRO A 314 15.73 -1.57 21.27
CA PRO A 314 14.70 -2.22 20.46
C PRO A 314 15.25 -2.66 19.10
N TYR A 315 14.72 -3.76 18.59
CA TYR A 315 14.93 -4.17 17.20
C TYR A 315 14.24 -3.19 16.27
N THR A 316 14.89 -2.90 15.15
CA THR A 316 14.40 -1.98 14.11
C THR A 316 14.13 -2.71 12.79
N ALA A 317 13.23 -2.18 11.97
CA ALA A 317 12.97 -2.73 10.64
C ALA A 317 14.24 -2.80 9.77
N ASP A 318 15.15 -1.82 9.89
CA ASP A 318 16.41 -1.81 9.14
C ASP A 318 17.32 -3.02 9.49
N GLU A 319 17.34 -3.42 10.77
CA GLU A 319 18.07 -4.61 11.20
C GLU A 319 17.47 -5.90 10.62
N ILE A 320 16.14 -5.99 10.57
CA ILE A 320 15.47 -7.14 9.97
C ILE A 320 15.69 -7.15 8.46
N ALA A 321 15.64 -6.00 7.79
CA ALA A 321 15.93 -5.87 6.38
C ALA A 321 17.37 -6.33 6.05
N ALA A 322 18.34 -5.98 6.91
CA ALA A 322 19.73 -6.43 6.77
C ALA A 322 19.86 -7.95 6.95
N ALA A 323 19.17 -8.55 7.92
CA ALA A 323 19.13 -10.00 8.10
C ALA A 323 18.46 -10.71 6.91
N ARG A 324 17.38 -10.13 6.36
CA ARG A 324 16.66 -10.63 5.19
C ARG A 324 17.50 -10.59 3.91
N ALA A 325 18.44 -9.64 3.81
CA ALA A 325 19.38 -9.56 2.69
C ALA A 325 20.43 -10.69 2.66
N THR A 326 20.51 -11.51 3.73
CA THR A 326 21.42 -12.66 3.82
C THR A 326 20.63 -13.96 4.00
N PRO A 327 20.14 -14.58 2.90
CA PRO A 327 19.30 -15.78 2.97
C PRO A 327 19.96 -16.94 3.71
N ARG A 328 19.18 -17.65 4.54
CA ARG A 328 19.58 -18.88 5.24
C ARG A 328 18.53 -19.98 5.10
N SER A 329 18.96 -21.22 5.30
CA SER A 329 18.11 -22.39 5.47
C SER A 329 17.82 -22.69 6.95
N PRO A 330 16.73 -23.39 7.28
CA PRO A 330 16.45 -23.80 8.67
C PRO A 330 17.59 -24.59 9.34
N GLN A 331 18.37 -25.34 8.55
CA GLN A 331 19.53 -26.10 9.04
C GLN A 331 20.71 -25.19 9.36
N GLU A 332 20.90 -24.10 8.61
CA GLU A 332 21.94 -23.10 8.91
C GLU A 332 21.60 -22.31 10.18
N VAL A 333 20.32 -21.98 10.40
CA VAL A 333 19.87 -21.37 11.67
C VAL A 333 20.02 -22.34 12.85
N HIS A 334 19.78 -23.63 12.63
CA HIS A 334 20.07 -24.66 13.63
C HIS A 334 21.56 -24.74 13.94
N ALA A 335 22.43 -24.75 12.93
CA ALA A 335 23.88 -24.74 13.12
C ALA A 335 24.37 -23.47 13.84
N GLU A 336 23.78 -22.31 13.55
CA GLU A 336 24.01 -21.05 14.28
C GLU A 336 23.69 -21.20 15.77
N ARG A 337 22.54 -21.81 16.10
CA ARG A 337 22.16 -22.08 17.50
C ARG A 337 23.23 -22.90 18.24
N HIS A 338 23.72 -23.97 17.61
CA HIS A 338 24.78 -24.83 18.15
C HIS A 338 26.08 -24.05 18.35
N ALA A 339 26.45 -23.22 17.38
CA ALA A 339 27.64 -22.37 17.45
C ALA A 339 27.57 -21.35 18.59
N LEU A 340 26.36 -20.88 18.92
CA LEU A 340 26.08 -19.96 20.03
C LEU A 340 25.92 -20.66 21.40
N ALA A 341 26.04 -22.00 21.45
CA ALA A 341 25.87 -22.80 22.66
C ALA A 341 24.51 -22.58 23.37
N LEU A 342 23.44 -22.46 22.58
CA LEU A 342 22.07 -22.17 23.05
C LEU A 342 21.23 -23.43 23.37
N GLU A 343 21.86 -24.54 23.79
CA GLU A 343 21.22 -25.82 24.12
C GLU A 343 20.84 -25.94 25.61
#